data_AF-A0A3A8NMH6-F1
#
_entry.id   AF-A0A3A8NMH6-F1
#
_cell.length_a   1.000
_cell.length_b   1.000
_cell.length_c   1.000
_cell.angle_alpha   90.00
_cell.angle_beta   90.00
_cell.angle_gamma   90.00
#
_symmetry.space_group_name_H-M   'P 1'
#
loop_
_entity.id
_entity.type
_entity.pdbx_description
1 polymer ?
#
loop_
_entity_poly.entity_id
_entity_poly.type
_entity_poly.pdbx_seq_one_letter_code
_entity_poly.pdbx_strand_id
1 'polypeptide(L)'
;MSVSFHLCQPGGGASCGACCGLYNFRDHSRAALTQRLATQTARLAHAPRTPEAYGEAARELTANRGASALFPIVRVCPLLGFLDAEQQRVGCLGHPLVTGGTDLRDCGVYRATVCETFTCPSFGWLTDAQARLVQAACADWYLYGLVITDVEFVRGCLKLLEWELGGPARPELLRERPESLSALRRLFALKETAPGRDGQATVFGRFTHDTEGEPVPRSLDYAALGTRAAPEDDVVLCLGYTPASAPELLAARELVREHVRAVAATFPA
;
A
#
# COMPACT_ATOMS: atom_id res chain seq x y z
N MET A 1 -9.27 18.62 6.56
CA MET A 1 -10.49 18.01 5.99
C MET A 1 -10.19 16.54 5.79
N SER A 2 -11.01 15.66 6.37
CA SER A 2 -10.86 14.20 6.23
C SER A 2 -11.27 13.72 4.84
N VAL A 3 -10.79 12.55 4.45
CA VAL A 3 -11.19 11.87 3.20
C VAL A 3 -12.70 11.57 3.21
N SER A 4 -13.41 11.85 2.11
CA SER A 4 -14.88 11.75 2.04
C SER A 4 -15.40 10.39 1.55
N PHE A 5 -14.53 9.41 1.35
CA PHE A 5 -14.86 8.10 0.80
C PHE A 5 -14.03 7.00 1.48
N HIS A 6 -14.48 5.75 1.37
CA HIS A 6 -13.85 4.63 2.07
C HIS A 6 -12.59 4.16 1.35
N LEU A 7 -11.42 4.40 1.94
CA LEU A 7 -10.13 4.08 1.33
C LEU A 7 -9.91 2.58 1.07
N CYS A 8 -10.56 1.66 1.78
CA CYS A 8 -10.30 0.22 1.54
C CYS A 8 -10.96 -0.31 0.26
N GLN A 9 -12.08 0.25 -0.18
CA GLN A 9 -12.77 -0.17 -1.41
C GLN A 9 -13.45 1.04 -2.07
N PRO A 10 -12.66 1.99 -2.60
CA PRO A 10 -13.18 3.25 -3.12
C PRO A 10 -13.86 3.12 -4.49
N GLY A 11 -13.76 1.96 -5.15
CA GLY A 11 -14.24 1.72 -6.52
C GLY A 11 -13.20 2.07 -7.59
N GLY A 12 -13.55 1.84 -8.86
CA GLY A 12 -12.65 2.11 -9.99
C GLY A 12 -11.47 1.12 -10.09
N GLY A 13 -11.65 -0.12 -9.66
CA GLY A 13 -10.60 -1.16 -9.62
C GLY A 13 -9.69 -1.10 -8.37
N ALA A 14 -9.64 0.05 -7.70
CA ALA A 14 -8.89 0.22 -6.45
C ALA A 14 -9.56 -0.52 -5.27
N SER A 15 -8.74 -1.27 -4.54
CA SER A 15 -9.10 -1.89 -3.26
C SER A 15 -7.84 -2.18 -2.43
N CYS A 16 -7.91 -2.03 -1.11
CA CYS A 16 -6.77 -2.16 -0.21
C CYS A 16 -7.05 -3.21 0.86
N GLY A 17 -6.04 -4.02 1.19
CA GLY A 17 -6.06 -5.02 2.26
C GLY A 17 -5.03 -4.79 3.36
N ALA A 18 -4.39 -3.62 3.41
CA ALA A 18 -3.24 -3.36 4.28
C ALA A 18 -3.56 -3.55 5.77
N CYS A 19 -4.68 -3.02 6.26
CA CYS A 19 -5.11 -3.17 7.66
C CYS A 19 -5.53 -4.61 8.01
N CYS A 20 -5.82 -5.43 7.00
CA CYS A 20 -6.00 -6.87 7.15
C CYS A 20 -4.69 -7.66 7.06
N GLY A 21 -3.54 -6.96 6.98
CA GLY A 21 -2.19 -7.54 6.96
C GLY A 21 -1.74 -8.04 5.59
N LEU A 22 -2.35 -7.62 4.48
CA LEU A 22 -2.01 -8.10 3.13
C LEU A 22 -0.52 -7.96 2.80
N TYR A 23 0.08 -6.83 3.17
CA TYR A 23 1.49 -6.51 2.87
C TYR A 23 2.45 -6.89 4.00
N ASN A 24 1.96 -7.55 5.06
CA ASN A 24 2.74 -7.84 6.26
C ASN A 24 3.55 -9.15 6.15
N PHE A 25 4.23 -9.33 5.01
CA PHE A 25 5.03 -10.52 4.70
C PHE A 25 6.37 -10.13 4.11
N ARG A 26 7.41 -10.92 4.39
CA ARG A 26 8.75 -10.72 3.82
C ARG A 26 8.67 -10.72 2.30
N ASP A 27 8.09 -11.77 1.73
CA ASP A 27 7.65 -11.76 0.34
C ASP A 27 6.21 -11.23 0.25
N HIS A 28 6.11 -9.96 -0.12
CA HIS A 28 4.86 -9.26 -0.42
C HIS A 28 4.79 -8.92 -1.92
N SER A 29 5.47 -9.68 -2.77
CA SER A 29 5.37 -9.55 -4.22
C SER A 29 3.93 -9.77 -4.68
N ARG A 30 3.54 -9.12 -5.78
CA ARG A 30 2.20 -9.28 -6.37
C ARG A 30 1.85 -10.74 -6.58
N ALA A 31 2.79 -11.55 -7.06
CA ALA A 31 2.59 -12.98 -7.30
C ALA A 31 2.31 -13.75 -6.00
N ALA A 32 3.14 -13.58 -4.97
CA ALA A 32 2.96 -14.26 -3.69
C ALA A 32 1.64 -13.87 -3.01
N LEU A 33 1.30 -12.57 -3.03
CA LEU A 33 0.05 -12.09 -2.45
C LEU A 33 -1.18 -12.56 -3.24
N THR A 34 -1.10 -12.61 -4.57
CA THR A 34 -2.16 -13.18 -5.43
C THR A 34 -2.43 -14.63 -5.08
N GLN A 35 -1.37 -15.45 -4.95
CA GLN A 35 -1.51 -16.86 -4.56
C GLN A 35 -2.16 -17.00 -3.18
N ARG A 36 -1.75 -16.16 -2.20
CA ARG A 36 -2.33 -16.19 -0.86
C ARG A 36 -3.81 -15.82 -0.85
N LEU A 37 -4.18 -14.74 -1.54
CA LEU A 37 -5.56 -14.30 -1.68
C LEU A 37 -6.41 -15.37 -2.37
N ALA A 38 -5.90 -15.98 -3.44
CA ALA A 38 -6.60 -17.05 -4.16
C ALA A 38 -6.86 -18.28 -3.28
N THR A 39 -5.86 -18.70 -2.47
CA THR A 39 -6.03 -19.80 -1.51
C THR A 39 -7.10 -19.49 -0.46
N GLN A 40 -7.09 -18.27 0.10
CA GLN A 40 -8.08 -17.83 1.08
C GLN A 40 -9.49 -17.78 0.47
N THR A 41 -9.63 -17.19 -0.72
CA THR A 41 -10.88 -17.16 -1.49
C THR A 41 -11.40 -18.55 -1.77
N ALA A 42 -10.57 -19.45 -2.31
CA ALA A 42 -10.99 -20.81 -2.63
C ALA A 42 -11.45 -21.56 -1.37
N ARG A 43 -10.71 -21.49 -0.27
CA ARG A 43 -11.04 -22.21 0.95
C ARG A 43 -12.35 -21.73 1.59
N LEU A 44 -12.58 -20.42 1.61
CA LEU A 44 -13.77 -19.81 2.23
C LEU A 44 -15.00 -19.87 1.33
N ALA A 45 -14.84 -19.92 0.01
CA ALA A 45 -15.96 -20.12 -0.92
C ALA A 45 -16.69 -21.46 -0.71
N HIS A 46 -15.95 -22.49 -0.30
CA HIS A 46 -16.50 -23.83 -0.02
C HIS A 46 -17.00 -24.00 1.42
N ALA A 47 -16.77 -23.03 2.31
CA ALA A 47 -17.22 -23.10 3.68
C ALA A 47 -18.72 -22.75 3.77
N PRO A 48 -19.55 -23.53 4.48
CA PRO A 48 -20.89 -23.10 4.85
C PRO A 48 -20.86 -21.72 5.51
N ARG A 49 -21.83 -20.86 5.18
CA ARG A 49 -21.93 -19.49 5.70
C ARG A 49 -22.54 -19.46 7.12
N THR A 50 -22.05 -20.34 7.98
CA THR A 50 -22.34 -20.36 9.42
C THR A 50 -21.10 -19.96 10.20
N PRO A 51 -21.23 -19.27 11.35
CA PRO A 51 -20.08 -18.85 12.15
C PRO A 51 -19.11 -19.99 12.50
N GLU A 52 -19.64 -21.18 12.79
CA GLU A 52 -18.86 -22.34 13.21
C GLU A 52 -17.97 -22.87 12.07
N ALA A 53 -18.57 -23.18 10.92
CA ALA A 53 -17.86 -23.75 9.78
C ALA A 53 -16.91 -22.72 9.14
N TYR A 54 -17.35 -21.46 9.07
CA TYR A 54 -16.53 -20.37 8.54
C TYR A 54 -15.35 -20.04 9.47
N GLY A 55 -15.58 -20.07 10.78
CA GLY A 55 -14.53 -19.91 11.80
C GLY A 55 -13.52 -21.06 11.80
N GLU A 56 -13.96 -22.30 11.53
CA GLU A 56 -13.05 -23.43 11.34
C GLU A 56 -12.16 -23.25 10.11
N ALA A 57 -12.75 -22.88 8.96
CA ALA A 57 -11.98 -22.58 7.75
C ALA A 57 -10.96 -21.46 7.95
N ALA A 58 -11.34 -20.40 8.68
CA ALA A 58 -10.46 -19.28 9.01
C ALA A 58 -9.29 -19.68 9.93
N ARG A 59 -9.54 -20.57 10.91
CA ARG A 59 -8.50 -21.13 11.79
C ARG A 59 -7.53 -22.01 11.01
N GLU A 60 -8.02 -22.85 10.11
CA GLU A 60 -7.20 -23.68 9.23
C GLU A 60 -6.26 -22.82 8.36
N LEU A 61 -6.79 -21.78 7.71
CA LEU A 61 -5.99 -20.83 6.93
C LEU A 61 -4.91 -20.11 7.75
N THR A 62 -5.20 -19.86 9.02
CA THR A 62 -4.25 -19.22 9.94
C THR A 62 -3.15 -20.19 10.34
N ALA A 63 -3.50 -21.44 10.68
CA ALA A 63 -2.55 -22.49 11.03
C ALA A 63 -1.63 -22.87 9.86
N ASN A 64 -2.17 -22.91 8.64
CA ASN A 64 -1.46 -23.31 7.43
C ASN A 64 -0.77 -22.14 6.70
N ARG A 65 -0.63 -20.97 7.33
CA ARG A 65 -0.13 -19.74 6.67
C ARG A 65 1.27 -19.88 6.10
N GLY A 66 2.10 -20.74 6.70
CA GLY A 66 3.47 -21.08 6.27
C GLY A 66 4.51 -19.95 6.39
N ALA A 67 4.08 -18.69 6.49
CA ALA A 67 4.95 -17.53 6.61
C ALA A 67 4.58 -16.69 7.85
N SER A 68 5.61 -16.31 8.60
CA SER A 68 5.47 -15.37 9.72
C SER A 68 5.16 -13.97 9.22
N ALA A 69 4.34 -13.26 9.98
CA ALA A 69 4.08 -11.83 9.79
C ALA A 69 5.39 -11.04 10.03
N LEU A 70 5.62 -9.98 9.24
CA LEU A 70 6.79 -9.11 9.45
C LEU A 70 6.71 -8.36 10.77
N PHE A 71 5.56 -7.70 11.01
CA PHE A 71 5.28 -6.98 12.25
C PHE A 71 4.19 -7.73 13.03
N PRO A 72 4.50 -8.35 14.18
CA PRO A 72 3.53 -9.12 14.96
C PRO A 72 2.27 -8.32 15.36
N ILE A 73 2.43 -7.01 15.57
CA ILE A 73 1.32 -6.10 15.92
C ILE A 73 0.29 -5.96 14.79
N VAL A 74 0.69 -6.13 13.53
CA VAL A 74 -0.22 -6.09 12.38
C VAL A 74 -0.76 -7.49 12.12
N ARG A 75 -1.94 -7.78 12.67
CA ARG A 75 -2.57 -9.09 12.50
C ARG A 75 -2.95 -9.33 11.04
N VAL A 76 -2.57 -10.49 10.52
CA VAL A 76 -2.98 -10.95 9.19
C VAL A 76 -4.32 -11.67 9.31
N CYS A 77 -5.36 -11.12 8.70
CA CYS A 77 -6.71 -11.67 8.74
C CYS A 77 -6.87 -12.79 7.71
N PRO A 78 -7.38 -13.98 8.09
CA PRO A 78 -7.65 -15.08 7.14
C PRO A 78 -8.86 -14.81 6.24
N LEU A 79 -9.67 -13.78 6.54
CA LEU A 79 -10.90 -13.47 5.80
C LEU A 79 -10.67 -12.54 4.61
N LEU A 80 -9.45 -12.06 4.39
CA LEU A 80 -9.12 -11.26 3.22
C LEU A 80 -9.05 -12.16 1.99
N GLY A 81 -9.57 -11.73 0.85
CA GLY A 81 -9.46 -12.46 -0.42
C GLY A 81 -9.99 -11.66 -1.60
N PHE A 82 -10.01 -12.29 -2.77
CA PHE A 82 -10.65 -11.74 -3.97
C PHE A 82 -12.17 -11.76 -3.87
N LEU A 83 -12.79 -10.64 -4.22
CA LEU A 83 -14.25 -10.41 -4.18
C LEU A 83 -14.92 -10.56 -5.55
N ASP A 84 -14.16 -10.93 -6.57
CA ASP A 84 -14.61 -11.16 -7.94
C ASP A 84 -13.84 -12.33 -8.56
N ALA A 85 -14.36 -12.87 -9.66
CA ALA A 85 -13.78 -14.02 -10.33
C ALA A 85 -12.51 -13.65 -11.11
N GLU A 86 -12.43 -12.40 -11.56
CA GLU A 86 -11.32 -11.82 -12.33
C GLU A 86 -10.08 -11.54 -11.47
N GLN A 87 -10.17 -11.70 -10.14
CA GLN A 87 -9.12 -11.44 -9.16
C GLN A 87 -8.61 -9.99 -9.18
N GLN A 88 -9.52 -9.03 -9.38
CA GLN A 88 -9.19 -7.60 -9.51
C GLN A 88 -9.48 -6.79 -8.26
N ARG A 89 -10.39 -7.23 -7.39
CA ARG A 89 -10.77 -6.55 -6.16
C ARG A 89 -10.54 -7.43 -4.94
N VAL A 90 -9.91 -6.87 -3.92
CA VAL A 90 -9.70 -7.54 -2.63
C VAL A 90 -10.62 -6.98 -1.54
N GLY A 91 -10.95 -7.81 -0.56
CA GLY A 91 -11.70 -7.39 0.62
C GLY A 91 -12.11 -8.54 1.51
N CYS A 92 -13.00 -8.26 2.47
CA CYS A 92 -13.40 -9.25 3.48
C CYS A 92 -14.45 -10.21 2.92
N LEU A 93 -14.10 -11.50 2.82
CA LEU A 93 -14.98 -12.58 2.38
C LEU A 93 -16.09 -12.90 3.40
N GLY A 94 -15.87 -12.55 4.67
CA GLY A 94 -16.85 -12.68 5.75
C GLY A 94 -17.79 -11.47 5.89
N HIS A 95 -17.69 -10.46 5.03
CA HIS A 95 -18.54 -9.29 5.09
C HIS A 95 -19.99 -9.64 4.70
N PRO A 96 -21.03 -9.08 5.36
CA PRO A 96 -22.44 -9.37 5.04
C PRO A 96 -22.81 -9.14 3.57
N LEU A 97 -22.21 -8.14 2.92
CA LEU A 97 -22.37 -7.89 1.48
C LEU A 97 -21.83 -9.01 0.57
N VAL A 98 -20.91 -9.84 1.07
CA VAL A 98 -20.29 -10.96 0.33
C VAL A 98 -20.93 -12.29 0.70
N THR A 99 -21.50 -12.39 1.89
CA THR A 99 -22.08 -13.63 2.45
C THR A 99 -23.60 -13.73 2.26
N GLY A 100 -24.24 -12.74 1.64
CA GLY A 100 -25.70 -12.71 1.47
C GLY A 100 -26.47 -12.30 2.74
N GLY A 101 -25.84 -11.50 3.61
CA GLY A 101 -26.47 -10.90 4.79
C GLY A 101 -25.93 -11.41 6.12
N THR A 102 -25.35 -12.62 6.18
CA THR A 102 -24.77 -13.16 7.41
C THR A 102 -23.43 -12.50 7.73
N ASP A 103 -23.33 -11.74 8.81
CA ASP A 103 -22.05 -11.16 9.22
C ASP A 103 -21.13 -12.24 9.81
N LEU A 104 -20.05 -12.55 9.10
CA LEU A 104 -19.04 -13.55 9.50
C LEU A 104 -17.69 -12.88 9.81
N ARG A 105 -17.66 -11.55 10.00
CA ARG A 105 -16.43 -10.81 10.30
C ARG A 105 -15.79 -11.24 11.62
N ASP A 106 -16.60 -11.67 12.60
CA ASP A 106 -16.13 -12.18 13.90
C ASP A 106 -15.37 -13.53 13.81
N CYS A 107 -15.42 -14.21 12.65
CA CYS A 107 -14.56 -15.38 12.39
C CYS A 107 -13.10 -15.00 12.06
N GLY A 108 -12.82 -13.70 11.89
CA GLY A 108 -11.50 -13.18 11.56
C GLY A 108 -10.65 -12.88 12.79
N VAL A 109 -9.54 -12.16 12.57
CA VAL A 109 -8.68 -11.72 13.69
C VAL A 109 -9.22 -10.45 14.37
N TYR A 110 -10.08 -9.69 13.70
CA TYR A 110 -10.72 -8.49 14.21
C TYR A 110 -12.22 -8.74 14.41
N ARG A 111 -12.80 -8.11 15.43
CA ARG A 111 -14.25 -8.11 15.60
C ARG A 111 -14.94 -7.24 14.54
N ALA A 112 -16.16 -7.60 14.16
CA ALA A 112 -17.01 -6.85 13.23
C ALA A 112 -17.10 -5.37 13.59
N THR A 113 -17.27 -5.05 14.87
CA THR A 113 -17.36 -3.68 15.40
C THR A 113 -16.08 -2.86 15.18
N VAL A 114 -14.91 -3.50 15.27
CA VAL A 114 -13.62 -2.85 14.96
C VAL A 114 -13.51 -2.62 13.46
N CYS A 115 -13.81 -3.64 12.65
CA CYS A 115 -13.77 -3.54 11.20
C CYS A 115 -14.68 -2.44 10.63
N GLU A 116 -15.81 -2.18 11.27
CA GLU A 116 -16.79 -1.18 10.85
C GLU A 116 -16.36 0.27 11.12
N THR A 117 -15.60 0.50 12.19
CA THR A 117 -15.26 1.85 12.67
C THR A 117 -13.80 2.23 12.46
N PHE A 118 -12.94 1.27 12.15
CA PHE A 118 -11.50 1.50 12.02
C PHE A 118 -11.18 2.36 10.79
N THR A 119 -10.42 3.43 11.02
CA THR A 119 -9.83 4.28 9.99
C THR A 119 -8.31 4.26 10.14
N CYS A 120 -7.61 3.92 9.05
CA CYS A 120 -6.15 3.92 9.06
C CYS A 120 -5.59 5.35 9.02
N PRO A 121 -4.30 5.57 9.34
CA PRO A 121 -3.71 6.91 9.37
C PRO A 121 -3.93 7.73 8.08
N SER A 122 -4.03 7.09 6.92
CA SER A 122 -4.32 7.74 5.64
C SER A 122 -5.62 8.55 5.63
N PHE A 123 -6.66 8.14 6.38
CA PHE A 123 -7.90 8.92 6.49
C PHE A 123 -7.72 10.28 7.17
N GLY A 124 -6.76 10.38 8.09
CA GLY A 124 -6.46 11.60 8.85
C GLY A 124 -5.34 12.44 8.23
N TRP A 125 -4.42 11.83 7.49
CA TRP A 125 -3.22 12.51 7.01
C TRP A 125 -3.20 12.84 5.52
N LEU A 126 -4.03 12.17 4.71
CA LEU A 126 -4.25 12.57 3.32
C LEU A 126 -5.46 13.50 3.23
N THR A 127 -5.36 14.49 2.35
CA THR A 127 -6.52 15.26 1.91
C THR A 127 -7.38 14.43 0.96
N ASP A 128 -8.66 14.79 0.83
CA ASP A 128 -9.57 14.15 -0.12
C ASP A 128 -9.02 14.19 -1.56
N ALA A 129 -8.45 15.33 -1.96
CA ALA A 129 -7.84 15.51 -3.28
C ALA A 129 -6.65 14.57 -3.52
N GLN A 130 -5.77 14.40 -2.52
CA GLN A 130 -4.64 13.46 -2.59
C GLN A 130 -5.13 12.01 -2.68
N ALA A 131 -6.11 11.64 -1.86
CA ALA A 131 -6.67 10.28 -1.89
C ALA A 131 -7.35 9.96 -3.23
N ARG A 132 -8.11 10.91 -3.80
CA ARG A 132 -8.73 10.76 -5.14
C ARG A 132 -7.71 10.67 -6.25
N LEU A 133 -6.61 11.41 -6.15
CA LEU A 133 -5.52 11.33 -7.12
C LEU A 133 -4.89 9.93 -7.10
N VAL A 134 -4.60 9.39 -5.90
CA VAL A 134 -4.09 8.02 -5.76
C VAL A 134 -5.08 6.99 -6.30
N GLN A 135 -6.36 7.11 -5.97
CA GLN A 135 -7.41 6.23 -6.52
C GLN A 135 -7.42 6.23 -8.05
N ALA A 136 -7.35 7.41 -8.67
CA ALA A 136 -7.38 7.54 -10.13
C ALA A 136 -6.09 7.04 -10.81
N ALA A 137 -4.94 7.30 -10.18
CA ALA A 137 -3.64 6.87 -10.70
C ALA A 137 -3.44 5.35 -10.55
N CYS A 138 -3.91 4.76 -9.44
CA CYS A 138 -3.72 3.35 -9.11
C CYS A 138 -5.05 2.58 -9.17
N ALA A 139 -5.44 2.14 -10.36
CA ALA A 139 -6.71 1.44 -10.60
C ALA A 139 -6.63 -0.09 -10.42
N ASP A 140 -5.79 -0.59 -9.51
CA ASP A 140 -5.68 -2.01 -9.15
C ASP A 140 -5.40 -2.19 -7.66
N TRP A 141 -5.74 -3.35 -7.10
CA TRP A 141 -5.65 -3.58 -5.66
C TRP A 141 -4.23 -3.48 -5.07
N TYR A 142 -3.22 -3.91 -5.83
CA TYR A 142 -1.87 -4.05 -5.31
C TYR A 142 -1.18 -2.70 -5.25
N LEU A 143 -1.08 -2.01 -6.39
CA LEU A 143 -0.40 -0.72 -6.42
C LEU A 143 -1.16 0.31 -5.58
N TYR A 144 -2.50 0.31 -5.66
CA TYR A 144 -3.31 1.17 -4.82
C TYR A 144 -3.04 0.93 -3.33
N GLY A 145 -3.07 -0.32 -2.88
CA GLY A 145 -2.85 -0.63 -1.48
C GLY A 145 -1.44 -0.29 -0.99
N LEU A 146 -0.40 -0.49 -1.81
CA LEU A 146 0.98 -0.09 -1.47
C LEU A 146 1.13 1.44 -1.33
N VAL A 147 0.42 2.21 -2.16
CA VAL A 147 0.55 3.67 -2.23
C VAL A 147 -0.35 4.36 -1.22
N ILE A 148 -1.64 3.99 -1.13
CA ILE A 148 -2.61 4.71 -0.30
C ILE A 148 -2.27 4.63 1.19
N THR A 149 -1.61 3.55 1.63
CA THR A 149 -1.19 3.39 3.03
C THR A 149 0.12 4.06 3.37
N ASP A 150 0.88 4.50 2.36
CA ASP A 150 2.13 5.22 2.56
C ASP A 150 1.94 6.72 2.35
N VAL A 151 1.47 7.37 3.41
CA VAL A 151 1.20 8.80 3.43
C VAL A 151 2.46 9.62 3.16
N GLU A 152 3.61 9.21 3.70
CA GLU A 152 4.87 9.92 3.50
C GLU A 152 5.30 9.86 2.04
N PHE A 153 5.14 8.71 1.39
CA PHE A 153 5.42 8.57 -0.04
C PHE A 153 4.54 9.48 -0.90
N VAL A 154 3.21 9.46 -0.69
CA VAL A 154 2.28 10.30 -1.45
C VAL A 154 2.59 11.78 -1.27
N ARG A 155 2.78 12.23 -0.03
CA ARG A 155 3.09 13.63 0.27
C ARG A 155 4.48 14.04 -0.22
N GLY A 156 5.47 13.16 -0.10
CA GLY A 156 6.82 13.37 -0.60
C GLY A 156 6.86 13.55 -2.11
N CYS A 157 6.16 12.68 -2.86
CA CYS A 157 6.03 12.81 -4.31
C CYS A 157 5.41 14.15 -4.72
N LEU A 158 4.32 14.56 -4.06
CA LEU A 158 3.67 15.83 -4.36
C LEU A 158 4.53 17.04 -3.98
N LYS A 159 5.26 16.99 -2.86
CA LYS A 159 6.20 18.05 -2.48
C LYS A 159 7.34 18.20 -3.48
N LEU A 160 7.87 17.10 -4.01
CA LEU A 160 8.88 17.13 -5.06
C LEU A 160 8.33 17.72 -6.35
N LEU A 161 7.10 17.35 -6.70
CA LEU A 161 6.40 17.91 -7.86
C LEU A 161 6.16 19.41 -7.69
N GLU A 162 5.76 19.87 -6.50
CA GLU A 162 5.60 21.29 -6.19
C GLU A 162 6.89 22.06 -6.37
N TRP A 163 8.01 21.48 -5.94
CA TRP A 163 9.33 22.07 -6.16
C TRP A 163 9.67 22.14 -7.65
N GLU A 164 9.47 21.06 -8.40
CA GLU A 164 9.74 21.03 -9.84
C GLU A 164 8.90 22.05 -10.63
N LEU A 165 7.64 22.26 -10.22
CA LEU A 165 6.74 23.23 -10.84
C LEU A 165 6.96 24.67 -10.37
N GLY A 166 7.69 24.89 -9.27
CA GLY A 166 7.76 26.19 -8.62
C GLY A 166 6.42 26.68 -8.03
N GLY A 167 5.50 25.77 -7.71
CA GLY A 167 4.14 26.10 -7.30
C GLY A 167 3.33 24.87 -6.86
N PRO A 168 2.05 25.03 -6.46
CA PRO A 168 1.23 23.93 -5.94
C PRO A 168 0.95 22.86 -7.01
N ALA A 169 1.02 21.57 -6.63
CA ALA A 169 0.81 20.44 -7.54
C ALA A 169 -0.66 20.24 -7.95
N ARG A 170 -1.63 20.85 -7.25
CA ARG A 170 -3.09 20.82 -7.56
C ARG A 170 -3.58 19.42 -7.96
N PRO A 171 -3.71 18.46 -7.01
CA PRO A 171 -4.12 17.08 -7.29
C PRO A 171 -5.40 16.94 -8.12
N GLU A 172 -6.32 17.90 -8.03
CA GLU A 172 -7.54 17.98 -8.81
C GLU A 172 -7.25 18.11 -10.32
N LEU A 173 -6.32 18.99 -10.68
CA LEU A 173 -5.93 19.21 -12.08
C LEU A 173 -5.18 17.99 -12.64
N LEU A 174 -4.27 17.42 -11.85
CA LEU A 174 -3.57 16.17 -12.21
C LEU A 174 -4.54 15.04 -12.52
N ARG A 175 -5.65 14.94 -11.76
CA ARG A 175 -6.65 13.89 -11.91
C ARG A 175 -7.49 14.04 -13.18
N GLU A 176 -7.65 15.25 -13.69
CA GLU A 176 -8.44 15.54 -14.90
C GLU A 176 -7.68 15.19 -16.19
N ARG A 177 -6.39 14.89 -16.10
CA ARG A 177 -5.50 14.72 -17.25
C ARG A 177 -4.97 13.29 -17.38
N PRO A 178 -5.33 12.54 -18.44
CA PRO A 178 -4.87 11.17 -18.65
C PRO A 178 -3.34 11.01 -18.68
N GLU A 179 -2.63 11.96 -19.27
CA GLU A 179 -1.16 11.97 -19.35
C GLU A 179 -0.52 12.13 -17.96
N SER A 180 -1.09 12.99 -17.11
CA SER A 180 -0.64 13.21 -15.73
C SER A 180 -0.89 11.97 -14.88
N LEU A 181 -2.07 11.35 -14.99
CA LEU A 181 -2.37 10.08 -14.32
C LEU A 181 -1.44 8.95 -14.77
N SER A 182 -1.11 8.88 -16.07
CA SER A 182 -0.18 7.90 -16.62
C SER A 182 1.25 8.11 -16.07
N ALA A 183 1.72 9.36 -16.01
CA ALA A 183 3.02 9.69 -15.42
C ALA A 183 3.07 9.41 -13.91
N LEU A 184 2.02 9.79 -13.17
CA LEU A 184 1.90 9.51 -11.74
C LEU A 184 1.86 8.01 -11.46
N ARG A 185 1.15 7.24 -12.27
CA ARG A 185 1.14 5.77 -12.15
C ARG A 185 2.54 5.20 -12.28
N ARG A 186 3.37 5.70 -13.21
CA ARG A 186 4.78 5.27 -13.33
C ARG A 186 5.60 5.65 -12.10
N LEU A 187 5.44 6.87 -11.58
CA LEU A 187 6.10 7.31 -10.34
C LEU A 187 5.71 6.42 -9.15
N PHE A 188 4.42 6.15 -8.99
CA PHE A 188 3.92 5.29 -7.92
C PHE A 188 4.33 3.83 -8.10
N ALA A 189 4.41 3.35 -9.34
CA ALA A 189 4.85 2.00 -9.67
C ALA A 189 6.30 1.70 -9.23
N LEU A 190 7.12 2.72 -8.92
CA LEU A 190 8.41 2.51 -8.27
C LEU A 190 8.30 1.70 -6.97
N LYS A 191 7.15 1.73 -6.28
CA LYS A 191 6.84 0.83 -5.15
C LYS A 191 6.95 -0.66 -5.49
N GLU A 192 6.79 -1.00 -6.76
CA GLU A 192 6.89 -2.36 -7.30
C GLU A 192 8.17 -2.56 -8.12
N THR A 193 8.62 -1.54 -8.87
CA THR A 193 9.63 -1.70 -9.92
C THR A 193 10.99 -1.05 -9.64
N ALA A 194 11.17 -0.34 -8.53
CA ALA A 194 12.41 0.36 -8.24
C ALA A 194 13.63 -0.61 -8.23
N PRO A 195 14.65 -0.40 -9.09
CA PRO A 195 15.81 -1.29 -9.20
C PRO A 195 16.79 -1.06 -8.04
N GLY A 196 17.56 -2.10 -7.69
CA GLY A 196 18.64 -1.98 -6.71
C GLY A 196 18.16 -1.82 -5.26
N ARG A 197 16.86 -1.96 -5.00
CA ARG A 197 16.35 -2.12 -3.63
C ARG A 197 16.73 -3.50 -3.10
N ASP A 198 17.00 -3.59 -1.80
CA ASP A 198 17.25 -4.86 -1.14
C ASP A 198 16.02 -5.78 -1.34
N GLY A 199 16.24 -7.03 -1.76
CA GLY A 199 15.17 -8.02 -1.86
C GLY A 199 14.56 -8.40 -0.50
N GLN A 200 15.22 -8.03 0.59
CA GLN A 200 14.72 -8.09 1.97
C GLN A 200 14.14 -6.75 2.45
N ALA A 201 14.25 -5.66 1.68
CA ALA A 201 13.58 -4.42 2.02
C ALA A 201 12.07 -4.66 1.96
N THR A 202 11.49 -4.76 3.14
CA THR A 202 10.06 -4.87 3.34
C THR A 202 9.42 -3.59 2.82
N VAL A 203 8.65 -3.64 1.73
CA VAL A 203 7.85 -2.46 1.34
C VAL A 203 6.66 -2.39 2.27
N PHE A 204 6.90 -1.75 3.41
CA PHE A 204 5.88 -1.08 4.20
C PHE A 204 6.41 0.29 4.64
N GLY A 205 6.22 1.27 3.77
CA GLY A 205 6.54 2.68 4.03
C GLY A 205 7.98 2.97 4.37
N ARG A 206 8.22 4.06 5.11
CA ARG A 206 9.52 4.46 5.63
C ARG A 206 10.03 3.58 6.78
N PHE A 207 9.37 2.48 7.13
CA PHE A 207 9.72 1.70 8.33
C PHE A 207 10.52 0.44 8.00
N THR A 208 11.47 0.10 8.88
CA THR A 208 12.18 -1.18 8.94
C THR A 208 12.01 -1.80 10.33
N HIS A 209 12.53 -3.01 10.56
CA HIS A 209 12.61 -3.59 11.90
C HIS A 209 13.94 -3.20 12.57
N ASP A 210 13.90 -2.99 13.88
CA ASP A 210 15.12 -2.97 14.70
C ASP A 210 15.58 -4.39 15.07
N THR A 211 16.56 -4.50 15.95
CA THR A 211 17.11 -5.78 16.42
C THR A 211 16.12 -6.62 17.22
N GLU A 212 15.05 -6.01 17.75
CA GLU A 212 14.00 -6.66 18.54
C GLU A 212 12.75 -6.99 17.68
N GLY A 213 12.72 -6.50 16.44
CA GLY A 213 11.61 -6.71 15.50
C GLY A 213 10.57 -5.59 15.51
N GLU A 214 10.81 -4.50 16.25
CA GLU A 214 9.89 -3.36 16.35
C GLU A 214 10.06 -2.42 15.15
N PRO A 215 8.97 -1.76 14.70
CA PRO A 215 9.01 -0.86 13.55
C PRO A 215 9.75 0.45 13.89
N VAL A 216 10.85 0.73 13.20
CA VAL A 216 11.62 1.98 13.31
C VAL A 216 11.70 2.70 11.96
N PRO A 217 11.63 4.05 11.92
CA PRO A 217 11.80 4.80 10.69
C PRO A 217 13.21 4.60 10.10
N ARG A 218 13.30 4.39 8.79
CA ARG A 218 14.55 4.40 8.05
C ARG A 218 15.14 5.82 8.07
N SER A 219 16.45 5.87 8.22
CA SER A 219 17.25 7.09 8.21
C SER A 219 18.50 6.89 7.35
N LEU A 220 19.08 8.00 6.88
CA LEU A 220 20.33 8.01 6.13
C LEU A 220 21.42 8.60 7.01
N ASP A 221 22.56 7.91 7.13
CA ASP A 221 23.76 8.47 7.73
C ASP A 221 24.54 9.26 6.67
N TYR A 222 24.21 10.54 6.53
CA TYR A 222 24.85 11.42 5.56
C TYR A 222 26.36 11.58 5.78
N ALA A 223 26.82 11.48 7.04
CA ALA A 223 28.23 11.60 7.36
C ALA A 223 29.00 10.37 6.85
N ALA A 224 28.47 9.16 7.11
CA ALA A 224 29.04 7.92 6.59
C ALA A 224 28.98 7.86 5.05
N LEU A 225 27.91 8.38 4.45
CA LEU A 225 27.75 8.42 3.00
C LEU A 225 28.58 9.53 2.32
N GLY A 226 29.15 10.47 3.08
CA GLY A 226 29.90 11.60 2.52
C GLY A 226 29.05 12.54 1.66
N THR A 227 27.75 12.67 1.97
CA THR A 227 26.78 13.46 1.19
C THR A 227 25.95 14.37 2.10
N ARG A 228 25.02 15.13 1.53
CA ARG A 228 24.06 15.96 2.28
C ARG A 228 22.64 15.50 2.01
N ALA A 229 21.74 15.84 2.93
CA ALA A 229 20.32 15.67 2.74
C ALA A 229 19.83 16.37 1.46
N ALA A 230 18.94 15.71 0.74
CA ALA A 230 18.26 16.22 -0.44
C ALA A 230 16.75 15.93 -0.33
N PRO A 231 15.87 16.75 -0.92
CA PRO A 231 14.43 16.57 -0.75
C PRO A 231 13.86 15.24 -1.28
N GLU A 232 14.58 14.55 -2.17
CA GLU A 232 14.22 13.22 -2.68
C GLU A 232 14.32 12.13 -1.61
N ASP A 233 15.09 12.34 -0.55
CA ASP A 233 15.44 11.31 0.44
C ASP A 233 14.22 10.69 1.12
N ASP A 234 13.18 11.48 1.39
CA ASP A 234 11.94 10.97 1.99
C ASP A 234 11.27 9.94 1.06
N VAL A 235 11.23 10.22 -0.25
CA VAL A 235 10.64 9.31 -1.24
C VAL A 235 11.53 8.08 -1.45
N VAL A 236 12.85 8.27 -1.52
CA VAL A 236 13.83 7.18 -1.63
C VAL A 236 13.70 6.20 -0.47
N LEU A 237 13.61 6.69 0.78
CA LEU A 237 13.43 5.84 1.96
C LEU A 237 12.08 5.10 1.98
N CYS A 238 11.02 5.75 1.48
CA CYS A 238 9.72 5.10 1.33
C CYS A 238 9.73 3.99 0.27
N LEU A 239 10.59 4.08 -0.76
CA LEU A 239 10.79 3.01 -1.75
C LEU A 239 11.59 1.81 -1.21
N GLY A 240 12.07 1.89 0.04
CA GLY A 240 12.77 0.81 0.71
C GLY A 240 14.28 0.77 0.43
N TYR A 241 14.86 1.84 -0.12
CA TYR A 241 16.31 1.91 -0.34
C TYR A 241 17.07 2.00 0.99
N THR A 242 18.19 1.27 1.04
CA THR A 242 19.20 1.30 2.13
C THR A 242 20.59 1.47 1.51
N PRO A 243 20.88 2.66 0.93
CA PRO A 243 22.11 2.86 0.18
C PRO A 243 23.33 2.73 1.09
N ALA A 244 24.34 1.98 0.64
CA ALA A 244 25.60 1.79 1.34
C ALA A 244 26.68 2.80 0.91
N SER A 245 26.42 3.57 -0.16
CA SER A 245 27.37 4.52 -0.72
C SER A 245 26.69 5.77 -1.31
N ALA A 246 27.43 6.87 -1.43
CA ALA A 246 26.94 8.08 -2.09
C ALA A 246 26.44 7.83 -3.53
N PRO A 247 27.17 7.08 -4.39
CA PRO A 247 26.69 6.79 -5.74
C PRO A 247 25.33 6.08 -5.78
N GLU A 248 25.08 5.11 -4.89
CA GLU A 248 23.79 4.43 -4.80
C GLU A 248 22.66 5.39 -4.40
N LEU A 249 22.90 6.22 -3.38
CA LEU A 249 21.90 7.22 -2.97
C LEU A 249 21.62 8.23 -4.09
N LEU A 250 22.66 8.73 -4.77
CA LEU A 250 22.50 9.66 -5.88
C LEU A 250 21.73 9.03 -7.06
N ALA A 251 21.97 7.76 -7.37
CA ALA A 251 21.23 7.05 -8.40
C ALA A 251 19.74 6.89 -8.03
N ALA A 252 19.44 6.55 -6.78
CA ALA A 252 18.06 6.45 -6.30
C ALA A 252 17.34 7.81 -6.31
N ARG A 253 18.05 8.89 -5.95
CA ARG A 253 17.52 10.27 -6.03
C ARG A 253 17.19 10.66 -7.47
N GLU A 254 18.11 10.40 -8.42
CA GLU A 254 17.88 10.75 -9.82
C GLU A 254 16.70 9.96 -10.40
N LEU A 255 16.57 8.66 -10.08
CA LEU A 255 15.41 7.86 -10.50
C LEU A 255 14.08 8.49 -10.07
N VAL A 256 13.97 8.92 -8.81
CA VAL A 256 12.79 9.63 -8.30
C VAL A 256 12.60 10.95 -9.05
N ARG A 257 13.68 11.73 -9.22
CA ARG A 257 13.66 13.03 -9.89
C ARG A 257 13.21 12.94 -11.34
N GLU A 258 13.67 11.95 -12.09
CA GLU A 258 13.25 11.68 -13.47
C GLU A 258 11.74 11.45 -13.56
N HIS A 259 11.18 10.66 -12.64
CA HIS A 259 9.74 10.38 -12.62
C HIS A 259 8.93 11.61 -12.21
N VAL A 260 9.43 12.42 -11.25
CA VAL A 260 8.81 13.69 -10.87
C VAL A 260 8.83 14.67 -12.05
N ARG A 261 9.95 14.83 -12.74
CA ARG A 261 10.06 15.66 -13.96
C ARG A 261 9.11 15.19 -15.06
N ALA A 262 8.96 13.88 -15.23
CA ALA A 262 8.00 13.32 -16.19
C ALA A 262 6.55 13.67 -15.84
N VAL A 263 6.19 13.74 -14.55
CA VAL A 263 4.88 14.25 -14.12
C VAL A 263 4.79 15.76 -14.34
N ALA A 264 5.80 16.53 -13.97
CA ALA A 264 5.83 17.98 -14.15
C ALA A 264 5.67 18.39 -15.61
N ALA A 265 6.29 17.66 -16.54
CA ALA A 265 6.18 17.90 -17.99
C ALA A 265 4.76 17.71 -18.55
N THR A 266 3.83 17.13 -17.77
CA THR A 266 2.41 17.04 -18.13
C THR A 266 1.60 18.27 -17.76
N PHE A 267 2.17 19.20 -16.97
CA PHE A 267 1.51 20.45 -16.66
C PHE A 267 1.55 21.40 -17.86
N PRO A 268 0.46 22.13 -18.10
CA PRO A 268 0.50 23.23 -19.05
C PRO A 268 1.46 24.31 -18.54
N ALA A 269 2.19 24.93 -19.47
CA ALA A 269 2.97 26.15 -19.22
C ALA A 269 2.07 27.32 -18.80
#